data_AF-A0AAU4BHZ8-F1
#
_entry.id   AF-A0AAU4BHZ8-F1
#
_cell.length_a   1.000
_cell.length_b   1.000
_cell.length_c   1.000
_cell.angle_alpha   90.00
_cell.angle_beta   90.00
_cell.angle_gamma   90.00
#
_symmetry.space_group_name_H-M   'P 1'
#
loop_
_entity.id
_entity.type
_entity.pdbx_description
1 polymer ?
#
loop_
_entity_poly.entity_id
_entity_poly.type
_entity_poly.pdbx_seq_one_letter_code
_entity_poly.pdbx_strand_id
1 'polypeptide(L)'
;MGDNPWAWRDGHNPYRRTPFQVLALAPDLSGRAAIQRHIRRRRRRIERRPDRYRLYGSSLSVAEVNAAEDQIKDPAGRLLALLLTHRPEPREAPDLAGIAARAAALVPAAGEPPVPALNPAALARLAPAPAPRRRTFRDGGTDD
;
A
#
# COMPACT_ATOMS: atom_id res chain seq x y z
N MET A 1 3.12 -30.10 18.44
CA MET A 1 3.23 -28.63 18.31
C MET A 1 2.02 -28.16 17.53
N GLY A 2 1.12 -27.39 18.17
CA GLY A 2 -0.06 -26.85 17.51
C GLY A 2 0.34 -25.73 16.55
N ASP A 3 -0.02 -25.89 15.28
CA ASP A 3 0.16 -24.87 14.26
C ASP A 3 -0.55 -23.58 14.69
N ASN A 4 0.18 -22.47 14.86
CA ASN A 4 -0.44 -21.19 15.20
C ASN A 4 -1.26 -20.71 13.99
N PRO A 5 -2.61 -20.68 14.07
CA PRO A 5 -3.45 -20.25 12.93
C PRO A 5 -3.30 -18.75 12.63
N TRP A 6 -2.71 -17.99 13.56
CA TRP A 6 -2.45 -16.56 13.48
C TRP A 6 -1.01 -16.23 13.08
N ALA A 7 -0.21 -17.23 12.73
CA ALA A 7 1.10 -16.99 12.16
C ALA A 7 0.95 -16.48 10.72
N TRP A 8 1.82 -15.55 10.34
CA TRP A 8 2.00 -15.18 8.94
C TRP A 8 2.41 -16.42 8.16
N ARG A 9 1.61 -16.81 7.17
CA ARG A 9 1.87 -17.96 6.30
C ARG A 9 2.10 -17.47 4.88
N ASP A 10 3.15 -17.96 4.23
CA ASP A 10 3.46 -17.66 2.82
C ASP A 10 3.46 -16.15 2.48
N GLY A 11 3.92 -15.31 3.41
CA GLY A 11 3.93 -13.85 3.22
C GLY A 11 2.55 -13.18 3.27
N HIS A 12 1.54 -13.83 3.85
CA HIS A 12 0.19 -13.31 3.96
C HIS A 12 -0.19 -12.98 5.41
N ASN A 13 -0.76 -11.79 5.58
CA ASN A 13 -1.31 -11.31 6.85
C ASN A 13 -2.55 -12.13 7.25
N PRO A 14 -2.56 -12.87 8.36
CA PRO A 14 -3.67 -13.74 8.76
C PRO A 14 -4.87 -12.99 9.34
N TYR A 15 -4.75 -11.68 9.61
CA TYR A 15 -5.77 -10.88 10.27
C TYR A 15 -6.62 -10.05 9.31
N ARG A 16 -6.21 -9.94 8.04
CA ARG A 16 -6.90 -9.10 7.06
C ARG A 16 -7.04 -9.81 5.73
N ARG A 17 -8.26 -9.79 5.20
CA ARG A 17 -8.57 -10.22 3.85
C ARG A 17 -8.15 -9.14 2.86
N THR A 18 -6.96 -9.27 2.28
CA THR A 18 -6.44 -8.28 1.34
C THR A 18 -6.79 -8.63 -0.11
N PRO A 19 -6.82 -7.64 -1.03
CA PRO A 19 -7.01 -7.87 -2.46
C PRO A 19 -6.02 -8.87 -3.05
N PHE A 20 -4.77 -8.85 -2.57
CA PHE A 20 -3.72 -9.78 -3.00
C PHE A 20 -4.06 -11.23 -2.61
N GLN A 21 -4.61 -11.47 -1.42
CA GLN A 21 -5.05 -12.80 -0.99
C GLN A 21 -6.30 -13.27 -1.75
N VAL A 22 -7.29 -12.39 -1.90
CA VAL A 22 -8.51 -12.66 -2.68
C VAL A 22 -8.16 -13.07 -4.10
N LEU A 23 -7.23 -12.35 -4.72
CA LEU A 23 -6.78 -12.57 -6.09
C LEU A 23 -5.63 -13.58 -6.22
N ALA A 24 -5.11 -14.12 -5.11
CA ALA A 24 -3.87 -14.90 -5.04
C ALA A 24 -2.76 -14.34 -5.93
N LEU A 25 -2.60 -13.02 -5.87
CA LEU A 25 -1.53 -12.32 -6.56
C LEU A 25 -0.30 -12.31 -5.68
N ALA A 26 0.83 -12.75 -6.25
CA ALA A 26 2.12 -12.51 -5.64
C ALA A 26 2.39 -10.99 -5.59
N PRO A 27 2.95 -10.46 -4.49
CA PRO A 27 3.30 -9.03 -4.39
C PRO A 27 4.26 -8.59 -5.50
N ASP A 28 5.17 -9.48 -5.87
CA ASP A 28 6.23 -9.24 -6.86
C ASP A 28 5.71 -9.30 -8.31
N LEU A 29 4.47 -9.74 -8.50
CA LEU A 29 3.87 -9.80 -9.83
C LEU A 29 3.65 -8.37 -10.34
N SER A 30 4.53 -7.98 -11.25
CA SER A 30 4.52 -6.71 -11.95
C SER A 30 3.97 -6.86 -13.38
N GLY A 31 3.57 -5.74 -13.98
CA GLY A 31 3.01 -5.68 -15.33
C GLY A 31 1.50 -5.82 -15.38
N ARG A 32 0.83 -4.78 -15.89
CA ARG A 32 -0.64 -4.68 -15.96
C ARG A 32 -1.28 -5.85 -16.70
N ALA A 33 -0.68 -6.30 -17.80
CA ALA A 33 -1.18 -7.41 -18.60
C ALA A 33 -1.07 -8.77 -17.87
N ALA A 34 0.04 -9.00 -17.15
CA ALA A 34 0.24 -10.23 -16.38
C ALA A 34 -0.76 -10.34 -15.23
N ILE A 35 -0.95 -9.23 -14.49
CA ILE A 35 -1.95 -9.12 -13.42
C ILE A 35 -3.35 -9.39 -13.96
N GLN A 36 -3.75 -8.71 -15.04
CA GLN A 36 -5.08 -8.89 -15.64
C GLN A 36 -5.32 -10.32 -16.13
N ARG A 37 -4.32 -10.95 -16.77
CA ARG A 37 -4.39 -12.35 -17.18
C ARG A 37 -4.51 -13.31 -15.99
N HIS A 38 -3.90 -12.99 -14.85
CA HIS A 38 -4.04 -13.76 -13.62
C HIS A 38 -5.46 -13.64 -13.06
N ILE A 39 -5.96 -12.41 -12.88
CA ILE A 39 -7.29 -12.10 -12.33
C ILE A 39 -8.37 -12.79 -13.15
N ARG A 40 -8.33 -12.67 -14.49
CA ARG A 40 -9.30 -13.35 -15.38
C ARG A 40 -9.30 -14.87 -15.19
N ARG A 41 -8.13 -15.49 -15.06
CA ARG A 41 -8.02 -16.94 -14.84
C ARG A 41 -8.58 -17.34 -13.48
N ARG A 42 -8.32 -16.55 -12.43
CA ARG A 42 -8.84 -16.83 -11.09
C ARG A 42 -10.35 -16.64 -11.00
N ARG A 43 -10.90 -15.59 -11.62
CA ARG A 43 -12.35 -15.36 -11.71
C ARG A 43 -13.06 -16.56 -12.33
N ARG A 44 -12.59 -17.03 -13.50
CA ARG A 44 -13.15 -18.22 -14.18
C ARG A 44 -13.08 -19.48 -13.32
N ARG A 45 -12.03 -19.64 -12.51
CA ARG A 45 -11.87 -20.79 -11.62
C ARG A 45 -12.87 -20.76 -10.46
N ILE A 46 -13.04 -19.60 -9.84
CA ILE A 46 -13.99 -19.38 -8.74
C ILE A 46 -15.43 -19.55 -9.25
N GLU A 47 -15.75 -18.94 -10.39
CA GLU A 47 -17.07 -19.07 -11.04
C GLU A 47 -17.44 -20.53 -11.30
N ARG A 48 -16.49 -21.37 -11.76
CA ARG A 48 -16.76 -22.78 -12.04
C ARG A 48 -16.93 -23.64 -10.80
N ARG A 49 -16.17 -23.38 -9.73
CA ARG A 49 -16.17 -24.19 -8.50
C ARG A 49 -15.79 -23.33 -7.28
N PRO A 50 -16.73 -22.52 -6.75
CA PRO A 50 -16.45 -21.59 -5.66
C PRO A 50 -16.00 -22.30 -4.38
N ASP A 51 -16.55 -23.48 -4.08
CA ASP A 51 -16.29 -24.24 -2.85
C ASP A 51 -14.83 -24.67 -2.67
N ARG A 52 -14.07 -24.77 -3.76
CA ARG A 52 -12.64 -25.12 -3.72
C ARG A 52 -11.74 -23.95 -3.36
N TYR A 53 -12.23 -22.73 -3.42
CA TYR A 53 -11.44 -21.53 -3.18
C TYR A 53 -11.94 -20.86 -1.91
N ARG A 54 -11.47 -21.35 -0.77
CA ARG A 54 -11.79 -20.77 0.53
C ARG A 54 -10.69 -19.83 0.99
N LEU A 55 -11.09 -18.73 1.61
CA LEU A 55 -10.20 -17.78 2.26
C LEU A 55 -10.78 -17.49 3.65
N TYR A 56 -9.99 -17.75 4.70
CA TYR A 56 -10.43 -17.67 6.11
C TYR A 56 -11.71 -18.47 6.41
N GLY A 57 -11.82 -19.68 5.87
CA GLY A 57 -12.97 -20.57 6.11
C GLY A 57 -14.20 -20.32 5.22
N SER A 58 -14.25 -19.18 4.51
CA SER A 58 -15.37 -18.82 3.63
C SER A 58 -15.04 -19.00 2.16
N SER A 59 -15.98 -19.54 1.37
CA SER A 59 -15.84 -19.63 -0.10
C SER A 59 -15.76 -18.24 -0.72
N LEU A 60 -14.84 -18.07 -1.68
CA LEU A 60 -14.70 -16.84 -2.45
C LEU A 60 -15.84 -16.72 -3.48
N SER A 61 -16.38 -15.51 -3.63
CA SER A 61 -17.36 -15.20 -4.66
C SER A 61 -16.74 -14.39 -5.82
N VAL A 62 -17.40 -14.39 -6.97
CA VAL A 62 -17.00 -13.55 -8.11
C VAL A 62 -17.12 -12.06 -7.77
N ALA A 63 -18.09 -11.66 -6.95
CA ALA A 63 -18.25 -10.29 -6.49
C ALA A 63 -17.02 -9.81 -5.70
N GLU A 64 -16.50 -10.65 -4.80
CA GLU A 64 -15.28 -10.34 -4.04
C GLU A 64 -14.06 -10.22 -4.95
N VAL A 65 -13.96 -11.06 -5.99
CA VAL A 65 -12.88 -10.97 -6.99
C VAL A 65 -12.94 -9.66 -7.77
N ASN A 66 -14.13 -9.23 -8.18
CA ASN A 66 -14.30 -7.97 -8.90
C ASN A 66 -13.97 -6.76 -8.00
N ALA A 67 -14.45 -6.76 -6.76
CA ALA A 67 -14.13 -5.71 -5.80
C ALA A 67 -12.61 -5.61 -5.52
N ALA A 68 -11.95 -6.76 -5.37
CA ALA A 68 -10.49 -6.80 -5.21
C ALA A 68 -9.75 -6.34 -6.47
N GLU A 69 -10.26 -6.67 -7.66
CA GLU A 69 -9.69 -6.18 -8.92
C GLU A 69 -9.74 -4.64 -8.98
N ASP A 70 -10.88 -4.05 -8.61
CA ASP A 70 -11.04 -2.60 -8.64
C ASP A 70 -10.14 -1.89 -7.62
N GLN A 71 -9.98 -2.46 -6.42
CA GLN A 71 -9.04 -1.95 -5.42
C GLN A 71 -7.57 -1.99 -5.88
N ILE A 72 -7.17 -2.98 -6.69
CA ILE A 72 -5.80 -3.06 -7.21
C ILE A 72 -5.55 -2.15 -8.41
N LYS A 73 -6.60 -1.76 -9.15
CA LYS A 73 -6.48 -0.78 -10.24
C LYS A 73 -6.16 0.61 -9.72
N ASP A 74 -6.67 0.97 -8.54
CA ASP A 74 -6.33 2.22 -7.86
C ASP A 74 -4.92 2.15 -7.27
N PRO A 75 -3.99 3.05 -7.65
CA PRO A 75 -2.63 3.06 -7.10
C PRO A 75 -2.58 3.21 -5.57
N ALA A 76 -3.45 4.03 -4.99
CA ALA A 76 -3.49 4.25 -3.55
C ALA A 76 -4.00 3.00 -2.82
N GLY A 77 -5.13 2.44 -3.28
CA GLY A 77 -5.67 1.17 -2.80
C GLY A 77 -4.68 0.02 -2.93
N ARG A 78 -3.95 -0.07 -4.06
CA ARG A 78 -2.90 -1.06 -4.27
C ARG A 78 -1.77 -0.92 -3.27
N LEU A 79 -1.26 0.29 -3.04
CA LEU A 79 -0.18 0.53 -2.09
C LEU A 79 -0.61 0.17 -0.66
N LEU A 80 -1.79 0.60 -0.25
CA LEU A 80 -2.34 0.25 1.06
C LEU A 80 -2.48 -1.27 1.21
N ALA A 81 -3.01 -1.94 0.19
CA ALA A 81 -3.14 -3.39 0.18
C ALA A 81 -1.78 -4.10 0.25
N LEU A 82 -0.73 -3.57 -0.38
CA LEU A 82 0.64 -4.08 -0.25
C LEU A 82 1.14 -3.95 1.18
N LEU A 83 1.01 -2.77 1.78
CA LEU A 83 1.43 -2.52 3.17
C LEU A 83 0.71 -3.44 4.17
N LEU A 84 -0.58 -3.71 3.94
CA LEU A 84 -1.35 -4.63 4.78
C LEU A 84 -1.01 -6.10 4.52
N THR A 85 -0.47 -6.43 3.35
CA THR A 85 -0.10 -7.80 2.96
C THR A 85 1.34 -8.14 3.32
N HIS A 86 2.24 -7.17 3.42
CA HIS A 86 3.65 -7.42 3.75
C HIS A 86 3.89 -7.57 5.24
N ARG A 87 4.60 -8.64 5.60
CA ARG A 87 5.15 -8.82 6.94
C ARG A 87 6.23 -7.75 7.06
N PRO A 88 6.22 -6.88 8.08
CA PRO A 88 7.47 -6.21 8.42
C PRO A 88 8.44 -7.36 8.74
N GLU A 89 9.50 -7.52 7.94
CA GLU A 89 10.59 -8.40 8.36
C GLU A 89 10.93 -7.99 9.80
N PRO A 90 11.25 -8.95 10.68
CA PRO A 90 11.90 -8.61 11.94
C PRO A 90 13.23 -7.95 11.55
N ARG A 91 13.20 -6.64 11.37
CA ARG A 91 14.37 -5.81 11.26
C ARG A 91 15.16 -6.15 12.52
N GLU A 92 16.45 -6.47 12.38
CA GLU A 92 17.34 -6.47 13.54
C GLU A 92 16.99 -5.25 14.36
N ALA A 93 16.75 -5.47 15.67
CA ALA A 93 16.30 -4.41 16.56
C ALA A 93 17.19 -3.19 16.25
N PRO A 94 16.60 -2.05 15.85
CA PRO A 94 17.39 -0.91 15.43
C PRO A 94 18.40 -0.64 16.54
N ASP A 95 19.67 -0.41 16.18
CA ASP A 95 20.71 -0.07 17.16
C ASP A 95 20.35 1.27 17.81
N LEU A 96 19.52 1.19 18.85
CA LEU A 96 19.00 2.36 19.56
C LEU A 96 20.15 3.12 20.21
N ALA A 97 21.22 2.42 20.58
CA ALA A 97 22.44 3.04 21.12
C ALA A 97 23.17 3.83 20.03
N GLY A 98 23.36 3.27 18.84
CA GLY A 98 23.95 3.97 17.69
C GLY A 98 23.11 5.14 17.19
N ILE A 99 21.78 5.02 17.20
CA ILE A 99 20.85 6.11 16.87
C ILE A 99 20.93 7.22 17.94
N ALA A 100 20.94 6.87 19.22
CA ALA A 100 21.07 7.83 20.32
C ALA A 100 22.43 8.56 20.27
N ALA A 101 23.51 7.85 19.98
CA ALA A 101 24.85 8.44 19.82
C ALA A 101 24.92 9.42 18.66
N ARG A 102 24.33 9.07 17.51
CA ARG A 102 24.22 9.97 16.34
C ARG A 102 23.33 11.18 16.63
N ALA A 103 22.22 10.99 17.34
CA ALA A 103 21.34 12.08 17.74
C ALA A 103 22.05 13.04 18.71
N ALA A 104 22.79 12.51 19.68
CA ALA A 104 23.60 13.32 20.60
C ALA A 104 24.72 14.09 19.88
N ALA A 105 25.33 13.50 18.84
CA ALA A 105 26.32 14.18 18.01
C ALA A 105 25.73 15.27 17.09
N LEU A 106 24.42 15.24 16.84
CA LEU A 106 23.68 16.27 16.11
C LEU A 106 23.13 17.37 17.02
N VAL A 107 23.15 17.18 18.35
CA VAL A 107 22.88 18.26 19.29
C VAL A 107 24.10 19.19 19.26
N PRO A 108 23.93 20.46 18.85
CA PRO A 108 25.05 21.40 18.84
C PRO A 108 25.60 21.53 20.27
N ALA A 109 26.93 21.54 20.40
CA ALA A 109 27.59 21.67 21.69
C ALA A 109 27.07 22.93 22.40
N ALA A 110 26.69 22.78 23.67
CA ALA A 110 26.21 23.89 24.48
C ALA A 110 27.25 25.03 24.47
N GLY A 111 26.97 26.08 23.69
CA GLY A 111 27.90 27.19 23.43
C GLY A 111 27.93 27.70 21.99
N GLU A 112 27.32 27.00 21.03
CA GLU A 112 27.22 27.50 19.65
C GLU A 112 26.18 28.64 19.54
N PRO A 113 26.51 29.79 18.93
CA PRO A 113 25.54 30.87 18.77
C PRO A 113 24.34 30.37 17.95
N PRO A 114 23.10 30.78 18.27
CA PRO A 114 21.91 30.28 17.58
C PRO A 114 22.05 30.53 16.09
N VAL A 115 22.05 29.45 15.31
CA VAL A 115 21.94 29.51 13.85
C VAL A 115 20.74 30.40 13.54
N PRO A 116 20.86 31.44 12.68
CA PRO A 116 19.73 32.31 12.37
C PRO A 116 18.57 31.44 11.89
N ALA A 117 17.46 31.50 12.62
CA ALA A 117 16.29 30.71 12.34
C ALA A 117 15.90 30.87 10.86
N LEU A 118 15.77 29.75 10.15
CA LEU A 118 15.29 29.72 8.77
C LEU A 118 13.98 30.51 8.70
N ASN A 119 14.00 31.64 7.96
CA ASN A 119 12.81 32.46 7.81
C ASN A 119 11.80 31.69 6.94
N PRO A 120 10.63 31.29 7.47
CA PRO A 120 9.64 30.51 6.72
C PRO A 120 9.11 31.28 5.50
N ALA A 121 9.10 32.61 5.55
CA ALA A 121 8.71 33.45 4.42
C ALA A 121 9.74 33.43 3.28
N ALA A 122 11.03 33.20 3.59
CA ALA A 122 12.08 33.06 2.57
C ALA A 122 12.00 31.70 1.88
N LEU A 123 11.68 30.63 2.62
CA LEU A 123 11.45 29.29 2.07
C LEU A 123 10.25 29.25 1.11
N ALA A 124 9.16 29.93 1.46
CA ALA A 124 7.97 30.01 0.60
C ALA A 124 8.24 30.67 -0.76
N ARG A 125 9.25 31.56 -0.85
CA ARG A 125 9.65 32.23 -2.10
C ARG A 125 10.53 31.36 -3.00
N LEU A 126 11.16 30.32 -2.46
CA LEU A 126 11.93 29.33 -3.23
C LEU A 126 11.05 28.22 -3.80
N ALA A 127 9.79 28.11 -3.36
CA ALA A 127 8.86 27.13 -3.88
C ALA A 127 8.38 27.53 -5.28
N PRO A 128 8.41 26.63 -6.28
CA PRO A 128 7.89 26.91 -7.61
C PRO A 128 6.37 27.17 -7.55
N ALA A 129 5.89 28.13 -8.36
CA ALA A 129 4.48 28.50 -8.38
C ALA A 129 3.60 27.26 -8.65
N PRO A 130 2.50 27.07 -7.91
CA PRO A 130 1.64 25.91 -8.08
C PRO A 130 1.05 25.91 -9.49
N ALA A 131 1.19 24.79 -10.20
CA ALA A 131 0.65 24.63 -11.55
C ALA A 131 -0.87 24.91 -11.56
N PRO A 132 -1.39 25.67 -12.53
CA PRO A 132 -2.81 25.99 -12.59
C PRO A 132 -3.63 24.70 -12.73
N ARG A 133 -4.55 24.49 -11.79
CA ARG A 133 -5.52 23.38 -11.87
C ARG A 133 -6.43 23.65 -13.05
N ARG A 134 -6.28 22.89 -14.15
CA ARG A 134 -7.24 22.88 -15.25
C ARG A 134 -8.59 22.41 -14.69
N ARG A 135 -9.52 23.34 -14.51
CA ARG A 135 -10.93 23.01 -14.31
C ARG A 135 -11.44 22.42 -15.62
N THR A 136 -11.58 21.10 -15.69
CA THR A 136 -12.40 20.47 -16.73
C THR A 136 -13.85 20.73 -16.37
N PHE A 137 -14.34 21.91 -16.73
CA PHE A 137 -15.76 22.23 -16.72
C PHE A 137 -16.37 21.54 -17.95
N ARG A 138 -17.11 20.46 -17.68
CA ARG A 138 -17.89 19.73 -18.69
C ARG A 138 -19.28 20.35 -18.65
N ASP A 139 -19.51 21.36 -19.48
CA ASP A 139 -20.88 21.82 -19.73
C ASP A 139 -21.63 20.71 -20.44
N GLY A 140 -22.65 20.19 -19.76
CA GLY A 140 -23.68 19.36 -20.37
C GLY A 140 -24.53 20.24 -21.28
N GLY A 141 -24.65 19.81 -22.52
CA GLY A 141 -25.63 20.37 -23.45
C GLY A 141 -27.04 20.16 -22.92
N THR A 142 -27.84 21.21 -23.01
CA THR A 142 -29.30 21.14 -23.03
C THR A 142 -29.72 21.22 -24.48
N ASP A 143 -30.39 20.16 -24.92
CA ASP A 143 -31.27 20.14 -26.10
C ASP A 143 -32.37 21.20 -25.93
N ASP A 144 -32.57 22.00 -26.99
CA ASP A 144 -33.87 22.43 -27.52
C ASP A 144 -33.69 22.90 -28.98
#